data_AF-A0A1H8SNW4-F1
#
_entry.id   AF-A0A1H8SNW4-F1
#
_cell.length_a   1.000
_cell.length_b   1.000
_cell.length_c   1.000
_cell.angle_alpha   90.00
_cell.angle_beta   90.00
_cell.angle_gamma   90.00
#
_symmetry.space_group_name_H-M   'P 1'
#
loop_
_entity.id
_entity.type
_entity.pdbx_description
1 polymer ?
#
loop_
_entity_poly.entity_id
_entity_poly.type
_entity_poly.pdbx_seq_one_letter_code
_entity_poly.pdbx_strand_id
1 'polypeptide(L)'
;MKRLTFLFLIIALTFVLLNFELQSIKNSYLSTFWLNLQFISTGLYMIIPLILLTGLLLLLFTNKWALRVEKMNIGGFNIIFDNPAYLYKKQIRNYLDTKRTIFKVNFEYDNFSETIDSYFEIYKFFRDEIKILGDTGKKRFRNNDAIFLYNLTNQTIRILNSFLTENQSNYRRWYTYINKNDQKNYYLTPIGELQKQYPYYDKICSEFEIVNNFFVNKIADEFGVDIEKWSLNLKKEK
;
A
#
# COMPACT_ATOMS: atom_id res chain seq x y z
N MET A 1 39.64 -32.77 12.15
CA MET A 1 39.69 -33.82 13.19
C MET A 1 38.91 -33.47 14.46
N LYS A 2 39.22 -32.40 15.21
CA LYS A 2 38.56 -32.10 16.52
C LYS A 2 37.02 -31.97 16.50
N ARG A 3 36.43 -31.45 15.42
CA ARG A 3 34.95 -31.37 15.27
C ARG A 3 34.30 -32.73 15.02
N LEU A 4 34.99 -33.62 14.31
CA LEU A 4 34.48 -34.96 13.99
C LEU A 4 34.51 -35.87 15.22
N THR A 5 35.57 -35.78 16.03
CA THR A 5 35.68 -36.50 17.31
C THR A 5 34.65 -36.00 18.32
N PHE A 6 34.38 -34.69 18.37
CA PHE A 6 33.34 -34.12 19.23
C PHE A 6 31.94 -34.59 18.82
N LEU A 7 31.66 -34.64 17.52
CA LEU A 7 30.39 -35.12 16.98
C LEU A 7 30.18 -36.61 17.29
N PHE A 8 31.23 -37.42 17.16
CA PHE A 8 31.19 -38.84 17.54
C PHE A 8 30.94 -39.04 19.04
N LEU A 9 31.51 -38.18 19.88
CA LEU A 9 31.35 -38.23 21.32
C LEU A 9 29.91 -37.84 21.72
N ILE A 10 29.31 -36.84 21.06
CA ILE A 10 27.89 -36.50 21.23
C ILE A 10 27.01 -37.66 20.80
N ILE A 11 27.26 -38.26 19.63
CA ILE A 11 26.47 -39.39 19.11
C ILE A 11 26.54 -40.58 20.08
N ALA A 12 27.75 -40.93 20.54
CA ALA A 12 27.94 -42.00 21.52
C ALA A 12 27.23 -41.68 22.84
N LEU A 13 27.31 -40.45 23.33
CA LEU A 13 26.61 -40.00 24.54
C LEU A 13 25.09 -40.11 24.37
N THR A 14 24.54 -39.65 23.24
CA THR A 14 23.11 -39.74 22.95
C THR A 14 22.66 -41.20 22.82
N PHE A 15 23.48 -42.07 22.21
CA PHE A 15 23.18 -43.49 22.09
C PHE A 15 23.14 -44.19 23.45
N VAL A 16 24.07 -43.86 24.35
CA VAL A 16 24.06 -44.36 25.74
C VAL A 16 22.82 -43.86 26.48
N LEU A 17 22.48 -42.58 26.36
CA LEU A 17 21.30 -41.99 27.02
C LEU A 17 19.97 -42.56 26.50
N LEU A 18 19.91 -43.04 25.26
CA LEU A 18 18.71 -43.66 24.67
C LEU A 18 18.53 -45.12 25.08
N ASN A 19 19.63 -45.85 25.33
CA ASN A 19 19.58 -47.28 25.66
C ASN A 19 19.67 -47.57 27.16
N PHE A 20 20.17 -46.62 27.96
CA PHE A 20 20.24 -46.74 29.41
C PHE A 20 19.29 -45.75 30.08
N GLU A 21 18.25 -46.29 30.71
CA GLU A 21 17.40 -45.52 31.61
C GLU A 21 18.18 -45.17 32.87
N LEU A 22 18.70 -43.94 32.94
CA LEU A 22 19.42 -43.44 34.12
C LEU A 22 18.58 -43.48 35.42
N GLN A 23 17.25 -43.53 35.29
CA GLN A 23 16.31 -43.69 36.41
C GLN A 23 16.35 -45.10 37.04
N SER A 24 16.84 -46.11 36.31
CA SER A 24 16.93 -47.50 36.78
C SER A 24 18.11 -47.76 37.73
N ILE A 25 19.04 -46.80 37.85
CA ILE A 25 20.21 -46.92 38.73
C ILE A 25 19.77 -46.77 40.18
N LYS A 26 19.86 -47.84 40.97
CA LYS A 26 19.51 -47.88 42.40
C LYS A 26 20.50 -47.05 43.24
N ASN A 27 20.30 -45.74 43.31
CA ASN A 27 21.03 -44.83 44.18
C ASN A 27 20.06 -43.78 44.75
N SER A 28 20.02 -43.68 46.09
CA SER A 28 19.12 -42.78 46.83
C SER A 28 19.27 -41.30 46.46
N TYR A 29 20.49 -40.86 46.13
CA TYR A 29 20.76 -39.48 45.72
C TYR A 29 20.24 -39.19 44.30
N LEU A 30 20.39 -40.14 43.39
CA LEU A 30 19.91 -40.01 42.01
C LEU A 30 18.38 -40.03 41.94
N SER A 31 17.72 -40.91 42.71
CA SER A 31 16.26 -40.93 42.77
C SER A 31 15.68 -39.63 43.30
N THR A 32 16.28 -39.07 44.36
CA THR A 32 15.87 -37.77 44.92
C THR A 32 16.07 -36.63 43.93
N PHE A 33 17.19 -36.63 43.19
CA PHE A 33 17.45 -35.65 42.13
C PHE A 33 16.41 -35.72 41.01
N TRP A 34 16.08 -36.93 40.53
CA TRP A 34 15.07 -37.11 39.48
C TRP A 34 13.67 -36.66 39.91
N LEU A 35 13.27 -36.94 41.15
CA LEU A 35 11.99 -36.47 41.70
C LEU A 35 11.93 -34.94 41.75
N ASN A 36 13.00 -34.28 42.19
CA ASN A 36 13.08 -32.82 42.21
C ASN A 36 13.06 -32.23 40.79
N LEU A 37 13.73 -32.86 39.82
CA LEU A 37 13.75 -32.41 38.43
C LEU A 37 12.40 -32.60 37.74
N GLN A 38 11.72 -33.72 38.01
CA GLN A 38 10.35 -33.95 37.55
C GLN A 38 9.39 -32.91 38.13
N PHE A 39 9.48 -32.63 39.44
CA PHE A 39 8.67 -31.59 40.09
C PHE A 39 8.88 -30.22 39.44
N ILE A 40 10.13 -29.81 39.19
CA ILE A 40 10.45 -28.54 38.51
C ILE A 40 9.90 -28.54 37.08
N SER A 41 10.10 -29.62 36.33
CA SER A 41 9.63 -29.76 34.95
C SER A 41 8.10 -29.63 34.86
N THR A 42 7.36 -30.37 35.70
CA THR A 42 5.90 -30.29 35.78
C THR A 42 5.43 -28.89 36.19
N GLY A 43 6.13 -28.22 37.11
CA GLY A 43 5.88 -26.83 37.47
C GLY A 43 6.06 -25.87 36.30
N LEU A 44 7.16 -26.00 35.53
CA LEU A 44 7.42 -25.19 34.34
C LEU A 44 6.36 -25.40 33.26
N TYR A 45 5.90 -26.64 33.03
CA TYR A 45 4.82 -26.91 32.07
C TYR A 45 3.50 -26.23 32.42
N MET A 46 3.21 -25.98 33.70
CA MET A 46 2.03 -25.21 34.11
C MET A 46 2.25 -23.70 34.03
N ILE A 47 3.46 -23.23 34.37
CA ILE A 47 3.77 -21.79 34.45
C ILE A 47 3.98 -21.18 33.06
N ILE A 48 4.61 -21.90 32.12
CA ILE A 48 4.92 -21.38 30.78
C ILE A 48 3.64 -20.96 30.01
N PRO A 49 2.58 -21.79 29.92
CA PRO A 49 1.33 -21.38 29.28
C PRO A 49 0.68 -20.19 29.95
N LEU A 50 0.77 -20.09 31.28
CA LEU A 50 0.23 -18.95 32.04
C LEU A 50 1.00 -17.66 31.72
N ILE A 51 2.33 -17.71 31.63
CA ILE A 51 3.18 -16.57 31.23
C ILE A 51 2.89 -16.17 29.77
N LEU A 52 2.74 -17.14 28.87
CA LEU A 52 2.39 -16.86 27.47
C LEU A 52 1.00 -16.22 27.35
N LEU A 53 0.01 -16.73 28.10
CA LEU A 53 -1.34 -16.18 28.12
C LEU A 53 -1.37 -14.77 28.71
N THR A 54 -0.71 -14.55 29.85
CA THR A 54 -0.62 -13.22 30.48
C THR A 54 0.17 -12.22 29.63
N GLY A 55 1.26 -12.65 28.99
CA GLY A 55 1.99 -11.85 28.02
C GLY A 55 1.13 -11.47 26.81
N LEU A 56 0.36 -12.41 26.26
CA LEU A 56 -0.58 -12.15 25.17
C LEU A 56 -1.70 -11.18 25.60
N LEU A 57 -2.26 -11.33 26.80
CA LEU A 57 -3.25 -10.41 27.35
C LEU A 57 -2.65 -9.01 27.56
N LEU A 58 -1.45 -8.89 28.13
CA LEU A 58 -0.76 -7.60 28.29
C LEU A 58 -0.50 -6.93 26.94
N LEU A 59 -0.08 -7.70 25.92
CA LEU A 59 0.08 -7.19 24.56
C LEU A 59 -1.24 -6.64 23.99
N LEU A 60 -2.37 -7.33 24.23
CA LEU A 60 -3.71 -6.85 23.84
C LEU A 60 -4.13 -5.58 24.59
N PHE A 61 -3.78 -5.43 25.88
CA PHE A 61 -4.07 -4.22 26.67
C PHE A 61 -3.18 -3.03 26.29
N THR A 62 -1.99 -3.27 25.74
CA THR A 62 -1.18 -2.18 25.20
C THR A 62 -1.72 -1.73 23.84
N ASN A 63 -2.45 -0.61 23.79
CA ASN A 63 -2.95 0.03 22.55
C ASN A 63 -1.85 0.57 21.61
N LYS A 64 -0.62 0.03 21.67
CA LYS A 64 0.55 0.49 20.91
C LYS A 64 0.82 -0.33 19.65
N TRP A 65 -0.05 -1.29 19.33
CA TRP A 65 0.11 -2.16 18.16
C TRP A 65 -0.91 -1.80 17.09
N ALA A 66 -0.42 -1.37 15.93
CA ALA A 66 -1.22 -1.27 14.72
C ALA A 66 -0.97 -2.51 13.87
N LEU A 67 -1.68 -3.61 14.17
CA LEU A 67 -1.67 -4.79 13.30
C LEU A 67 -2.42 -4.47 12.02
N ARG A 68 -1.67 -4.11 10.96
CA ARG A 68 -2.22 -3.94 9.62
C ARG A 68 -2.19 -5.26 8.88
N VAL A 69 -3.26 -6.04 8.99
CA VAL A 69 -3.45 -7.24 8.17
C VAL A 69 -4.15 -6.83 6.87
N GLU A 70 -3.38 -6.43 5.86
CA GLU A 70 -3.94 -5.96 4.59
C GLU A 70 -4.64 -7.09 3.81
N LYS A 71 -4.12 -8.32 3.90
CA LYS A 71 -4.71 -9.54 3.34
C LYS A 71 -4.29 -10.75 4.17
N MET A 72 -5.26 -11.53 4.64
CA MET A 72 -4.99 -12.86 5.19
C MET A 72 -5.54 -13.90 4.23
N ASN A 73 -4.66 -14.78 3.75
CA ASN A 73 -5.03 -15.89 2.89
C ASN A 73 -5.03 -17.17 3.71
N ILE A 74 -6.20 -17.61 4.14
CA ILE A 74 -6.37 -18.90 4.82
C ILE A 74 -7.08 -19.82 3.83
N GLY A 75 -6.35 -20.84 3.35
CA GLY A 75 -6.92 -21.89 2.48
C GLY A 75 -7.49 -21.39 1.14
N GLY A 76 -7.03 -20.25 0.61
CA GLY A 76 -7.50 -19.68 -0.66
C GLY A 76 -8.60 -18.62 -0.52
N PHE A 77 -9.05 -18.32 0.70
CA PHE A 77 -9.98 -17.22 0.96
C PHE A 77 -9.23 -15.95 1.39
N ASN A 78 -9.48 -14.85 0.67
CA ASN A 78 -9.05 -13.52 1.08
C ASN A 78 -10.05 -12.97 2.09
N ILE A 79 -9.67 -12.93 3.37
CA ILE A 79 -10.50 -12.30 4.40
C ILE A 79 -10.07 -10.83 4.51
N ILE A 80 -10.97 -9.92 4.12
CA ILE A 80 -10.82 -8.47 4.33
C ILE A 80 -11.58 -8.15 5.63
N PHE A 81 -10.87 -7.68 6.64
CA PHE A 81 -11.43 -7.42 7.98
C PHE A 81 -12.03 -6.01 8.15
N ASP A 82 -12.05 -5.20 7.08
CA ASP A 82 -12.63 -3.85 7.05
C ASP A 82 -13.85 -3.78 6.12
N ASN A 83 -14.73 -2.79 6.34
CA ASN A 83 -15.77 -2.44 5.38
C ASN A 83 -15.10 -2.06 4.03
N PRO A 84 -15.37 -2.79 2.92
CA PRO A 84 -14.71 -2.55 1.64
C PRO A 84 -14.85 -1.11 1.13
N ALA A 85 -15.98 -0.46 1.40
CA ALA A 85 -16.20 0.94 1.03
C ALA A 85 -15.29 1.90 1.82
N TYR A 86 -15.12 1.65 3.13
CA TYR A 86 -14.24 2.45 3.97
C TYR A 86 -12.77 2.26 3.59
N LEU A 87 -12.35 1.01 3.39
CA LEU A 87 -10.98 0.68 2.95
C LEU A 87 -10.68 1.36 1.60
N TYR A 88 -11.60 1.25 0.65
CA TYR A 88 -11.49 1.89 -0.65
C TYR A 88 -11.35 3.41 -0.52
N LYS A 89 -12.26 4.07 0.22
CA LYS A 89 -12.20 5.53 0.44
C LYS A 89 -10.85 5.97 1.02
N LYS A 90 -10.36 5.24 2.03
CA LYS A 90 -9.08 5.52 2.69
C LYS A 90 -7.90 5.41 1.72
N GLN A 91 -7.88 4.39 0.86
CA GLN A 91 -6.80 4.22 -0.11
C GLN A 91 -6.81 5.30 -1.19
N ILE A 92 -8.00 5.61 -1.74
CA ILE A 92 -8.15 6.70 -2.71
C ILE A 92 -7.68 8.02 -2.12
N ARG A 93 -8.14 8.34 -0.91
CA ARG A 93 -7.72 9.55 -0.19
C ARG A 93 -6.21 9.63 -0.04
N ASN A 94 -5.58 8.60 0.54
CA ASN A 94 -4.14 8.58 0.80
C ASN A 94 -3.31 8.76 -0.48
N TYR A 95 -3.75 8.15 -1.59
CA TYR A 95 -3.04 8.27 -2.85
C TYR A 95 -3.21 9.66 -3.45
N LEU A 96 -4.44 10.15 -3.56
CA LEU A 96 -4.73 11.47 -4.15
C LEU A 96 -4.18 12.62 -3.30
N ASP A 97 -4.08 12.45 -1.98
CA ASP A 97 -3.47 13.43 -1.08
C ASP A 97 -2.02 13.75 -1.46
N THR A 98 -1.35 12.91 -2.27
CA THR A 98 0.02 13.15 -2.78
C THR A 98 0.08 13.69 -4.20
N LYS A 99 -1.08 13.86 -4.88
CA LYS A 99 -1.17 14.17 -6.32
C LYS A 99 -1.73 15.56 -6.55
N ARG A 100 -0.93 16.62 -6.37
CA ARG A 100 -1.40 18.00 -6.60
C ARG A 100 -1.99 18.23 -8.00
N THR A 101 -1.30 17.76 -9.04
CA THR A 101 -1.61 18.14 -10.43
C THR A 101 -2.98 17.68 -10.92
N ILE A 102 -3.56 16.63 -10.33
CA ILE A 102 -4.93 16.20 -10.68
C ILE A 102 -6.01 17.14 -10.16
N PHE A 103 -5.69 17.99 -9.18
CA PHE A 103 -6.59 19.02 -8.67
C PHE A 103 -6.29 20.40 -9.25
N LYS A 104 -5.02 20.69 -9.54
CA LYS A 104 -4.61 21.97 -10.11
C LYS A 104 -3.30 21.84 -10.86
N VAL A 105 -3.34 22.04 -12.17
CA VAL A 105 -2.16 22.22 -13.02
C VAL A 105 -1.75 23.69 -13.04
N ASN A 106 -0.45 23.95 -12.92
CA ASN A 106 0.14 25.27 -13.16
C ASN A 106 0.81 25.26 -14.54
N PHE A 107 0.17 25.86 -15.54
CA PHE A 107 0.65 25.79 -16.92
C PHE A 107 2.01 26.47 -17.17
N GLU A 108 2.51 27.27 -16.22
CA GLU A 108 3.80 27.94 -16.33
C GLU A 108 4.96 27.07 -15.81
N TYR A 109 4.71 26.26 -14.79
CA TYR A 109 5.75 25.48 -14.10
C TYR A 109 5.60 23.96 -14.25
N ASP A 110 4.38 23.48 -14.50
CA ASP A 110 4.13 22.05 -14.62
C ASP A 110 4.42 21.58 -16.05
N ASN A 111 5.23 20.54 -16.15
CA ASN A 111 5.45 19.86 -17.42
C ASN A 111 4.23 18.98 -17.76
N PHE A 112 3.61 19.21 -18.91
CA PHE A 112 2.45 18.50 -19.41
C PHE A 112 2.76 17.02 -19.65
N SER A 113 3.99 16.67 -20.08
CA SER A 113 4.37 15.27 -20.26
C SER A 113 4.30 14.53 -18.91
N GLU A 114 4.91 15.11 -17.88
CA GLU A 114 4.91 14.53 -16.53
C GLU A 114 3.52 14.57 -15.88
N THR A 115 2.74 15.61 -16.19
CA THR A 115 1.37 15.75 -15.70
C THR A 115 0.46 14.69 -16.31
N ILE A 116 0.55 14.45 -17.62
CA ILE A 116 -0.15 13.36 -18.32
C ILE A 116 0.26 12.01 -17.73
N ASP A 117 1.54 11.82 -17.40
CA ASP A 117 2.03 10.59 -16.76
C ASP A 117 1.42 10.40 -15.37
N SER A 118 1.36 11.48 -14.57
CA SER A 118 0.67 11.48 -13.29
C SER A 118 -0.81 11.08 -13.44
N TYR A 119 -1.51 11.61 -14.46
CA TYR A 119 -2.92 11.26 -14.73
C TYR A 119 -3.08 9.80 -15.13
N PHE A 120 -2.14 9.26 -15.91
CA PHE A 120 -2.13 7.86 -16.29
C PHE A 120 -1.90 6.93 -15.10
N GLU A 121 -1.01 7.29 -14.18
CA GLU A 121 -0.80 6.53 -12.94
C GLU A 121 -2.04 6.58 -12.03
N ILE A 122 -2.73 7.72 -11.95
CA ILE A 122 -4.01 7.84 -11.23
C ILE A 122 -5.08 6.96 -11.89
N TYR A 123 -5.16 6.94 -13.22
CA TYR A 123 -6.07 6.06 -13.96
C TYR A 123 -5.84 4.58 -13.63
N LYS A 124 -4.58 4.12 -13.67
CA LYS A 124 -4.23 2.74 -13.32
C LYS A 124 -4.63 2.43 -11.88
N PHE A 125 -4.29 3.33 -10.97
CA PHE A 125 -4.60 3.19 -9.56
C PHE A 125 -6.12 3.00 -9.32
N PHE A 126 -6.97 3.86 -9.90
CA PHE A 126 -8.42 3.69 -9.81
C PHE A 126 -8.91 2.35 -10.39
N ARG A 127 -8.34 1.93 -11.54
CA ARG A 127 -8.69 0.67 -12.20
C ARG A 127 -8.29 -0.55 -11.36
N ASP A 128 -7.23 -0.46 -10.58
CA ASP A 128 -6.80 -1.54 -9.70
C ASP A 128 -7.58 -1.56 -8.39
N GLU A 129 -7.79 -0.41 -7.76
CA GLU A 129 -8.47 -0.36 -6.46
C GLU A 129 -9.99 -0.60 -6.54
N ILE A 130 -10.62 -0.40 -7.71
CA ILE A 130 -12.05 -0.73 -7.89
C ILE A 130 -12.35 -2.20 -7.57
N LYS A 131 -11.35 -3.09 -7.66
CA LYS A 131 -11.47 -4.52 -7.34
C LYS A 131 -11.82 -4.75 -5.86
N ILE A 132 -11.46 -3.83 -4.96
CA ILE A 132 -11.80 -3.90 -3.53
C ILE A 132 -13.32 -3.82 -3.33
N LEU A 133 -14.00 -3.01 -4.14
CA LEU A 133 -15.45 -2.91 -4.11
C LEU A 133 -16.12 -4.20 -4.61
N GLY A 134 -15.39 -5.05 -5.35
CA GLY A 134 -15.79 -6.35 -5.88
C GLY A 134 -16.73 -6.30 -7.08
N ASP A 135 -17.16 -7.46 -7.58
CA ASP A 135 -18.05 -7.57 -8.76
C ASP A 135 -19.48 -7.06 -8.49
N THR A 136 -19.92 -6.05 -9.24
CA THR A 136 -21.24 -5.40 -9.11
C THR A 136 -22.37 -6.16 -9.82
N GLY A 137 -22.06 -7.20 -10.60
CA GLY A 137 -23.06 -8.05 -11.25
C GLY A 137 -23.95 -8.82 -10.26
N LYS A 138 -23.44 -9.07 -9.04
CA LYS A 138 -24.17 -9.75 -7.95
C LYS A 138 -24.83 -8.73 -7.02
N LYS A 139 -25.77 -7.96 -7.56
CA LYS A 139 -26.49 -6.84 -6.89
C LYS A 139 -27.26 -7.22 -5.62
N ARG A 140 -27.44 -8.51 -5.29
CA ARG A 140 -28.37 -8.99 -4.25
C ARG A 140 -27.94 -8.71 -2.81
N PHE A 141 -26.68 -8.37 -2.53
CA PHE A 141 -26.16 -8.28 -1.15
C PHE A 141 -25.14 -7.15 -0.90
N ARG A 142 -25.25 -5.99 -1.59
CA ARG A 142 -24.35 -4.85 -1.33
C ARG A 142 -25.04 -3.64 -0.73
N ASN A 143 -24.32 -2.98 0.17
CA ASN A 143 -24.67 -1.65 0.68
C ASN A 143 -24.67 -0.62 -0.47
N ASN A 144 -25.59 0.35 -0.41
CA ASN A 144 -25.76 1.40 -1.41
C ASN A 144 -24.45 2.17 -1.67
N ASP A 145 -23.64 2.40 -0.64
CA ASP A 145 -22.38 3.12 -0.72
C ASP A 145 -21.36 2.45 -1.66
N ALA A 146 -21.27 1.11 -1.63
CA ALA A 146 -20.33 0.38 -2.49
C ALA A 146 -20.73 0.48 -3.98
N ILE A 147 -22.03 0.53 -4.27
CA ILE A 147 -22.56 0.72 -5.63
C ILE A 147 -22.27 2.14 -6.10
N PHE A 148 -22.53 3.13 -5.25
CA PHE A 148 -22.24 4.53 -5.54
C PHE A 148 -20.74 4.73 -5.83
N LEU A 149 -19.86 4.24 -4.96
CA LEU A 149 -18.41 4.33 -5.14
C LEU A 149 -17.95 3.65 -6.42
N TYR A 150 -18.50 2.49 -6.75
CA TYR A 150 -18.15 1.79 -7.99
C TYR A 150 -18.56 2.60 -9.23
N ASN A 151 -19.75 3.20 -9.23
CA ASN A 151 -20.22 4.03 -10.33
C ASN A 151 -19.37 5.31 -10.48
N LEU A 152 -19.06 5.97 -9.36
CA LEU A 152 -18.19 7.14 -9.34
C LEU A 152 -16.80 6.78 -9.88
N THR A 153 -16.25 5.65 -9.46
CA THR A 153 -14.94 5.16 -9.94
C THR A 153 -14.93 4.91 -11.44
N ASN A 154 -15.95 4.26 -11.99
CA ASN A 154 -16.07 4.07 -13.44
C ASN A 154 -16.20 5.39 -14.19
N GLN A 155 -16.91 6.37 -13.63
CA GLN A 155 -16.98 7.71 -14.20
C GLN A 155 -15.60 8.37 -14.21
N THR A 156 -14.83 8.28 -13.12
CA THR A 156 -13.46 8.79 -13.02
C THR A 156 -12.54 8.14 -14.06
N ILE A 157 -12.57 6.80 -14.14
CA ILE A 157 -11.80 6.02 -15.12
C ILE A 157 -12.14 6.47 -16.54
N ARG A 158 -13.42 6.68 -16.85
CA ARG A 158 -13.88 7.14 -18.18
C ARG A 158 -13.35 8.54 -18.50
N ILE A 159 -13.43 9.49 -17.57
CA ILE A 159 -12.96 10.87 -17.75
C ILE A 159 -11.45 10.88 -18.00
N LEU A 160 -10.67 10.19 -17.16
CA LEU A 160 -9.24 10.07 -17.33
C LEU A 160 -8.87 9.39 -18.66
N ASN A 161 -9.55 8.30 -19.01
CA ASN A 161 -9.28 7.60 -20.26
C ASN A 161 -9.58 8.46 -21.49
N SER A 162 -10.65 9.26 -21.46
CA SER A 162 -10.99 10.20 -22.53
C SER A 162 -9.86 11.21 -22.75
N PHE A 163 -9.45 11.87 -21.66
CA PHE A 163 -8.34 12.84 -21.67
C PHE A 163 -7.04 12.23 -22.21
N LEU A 164 -6.68 11.04 -21.70
CA LEU A 164 -5.43 10.36 -22.07
C LEU A 164 -5.45 9.94 -23.53
N THR A 165 -6.56 9.40 -24.02
CA THR A 165 -6.68 8.94 -25.42
C THR A 165 -6.53 10.10 -26.40
N GLU A 166 -7.05 11.27 -26.06
CA GLU A 166 -7.03 12.44 -26.93
C GLU A 166 -5.66 13.14 -26.97
N ASN A 167 -5.01 13.29 -25.80
CA ASN A 167 -3.82 14.14 -25.67
C ASN A 167 -2.49 13.39 -25.58
N GLN A 168 -2.45 12.22 -24.92
CA GLN A 168 -1.20 11.60 -24.50
C GLN A 168 -0.25 11.33 -25.67
N SER A 169 -0.73 10.67 -26.72
CA SER A 169 0.09 10.30 -27.88
C SER A 169 0.54 11.52 -28.67
N ASN A 170 -0.39 12.45 -28.94
CA ASN A 170 -0.12 13.64 -29.74
C ASN A 170 0.90 14.55 -29.07
N TYR A 171 0.74 14.81 -27.78
CA TYR A 171 1.65 15.65 -27.02
C TYR A 171 3.04 15.02 -26.91
N ARG A 172 3.13 13.72 -26.56
CA ARG A 172 4.43 13.02 -26.45
C ARG A 172 5.21 13.00 -27.77
N ARG A 173 4.52 12.77 -28.89
CA ARG A 173 5.13 12.78 -30.22
C ARG A 173 5.72 14.15 -30.54
N TRP A 174 4.97 15.23 -30.28
CA TRP A 174 5.44 16.59 -30.47
C TRP A 174 6.61 16.93 -29.54
N TYR A 175 6.49 16.63 -28.24
CA TYR A 175 7.53 16.91 -27.25
C TYR A 175 8.86 16.20 -27.58
N THR A 176 8.77 14.95 -28.03
CA THR A 176 9.94 14.18 -28.52
C THR A 176 10.53 14.76 -29.80
N TYR A 177 9.69 15.26 -30.71
CA TYR A 177 10.14 15.90 -31.95
C TYR A 177 10.93 17.18 -31.65
N ILE A 178 10.45 18.03 -30.73
CA ILE A 178 11.15 19.26 -30.33
C ILE A 178 12.49 18.93 -29.66
N ASN A 179 12.53 17.96 -28.74
CA ASN A 179 13.77 17.51 -28.11
C ASN A 179 14.84 17.05 -29.13
N LYS A 180 14.42 16.42 -30.24
CA LYS A 180 15.36 15.92 -31.25
C LYS A 180 15.80 16.98 -32.26
N ASN A 181 14.89 17.85 -32.69
CA ASN A 181 15.15 18.77 -33.80
C ASN A 181 15.51 20.19 -33.36
N ASP A 182 15.21 20.57 -32.13
CA ASP A 182 15.48 21.91 -31.59
C ASP A 182 15.95 21.83 -30.12
N GLN A 183 17.10 21.17 -29.93
CA GLN A 183 17.69 20.96 -28.60
C GLN A 183 17.96 22.26 -27.87
N LYS A 184 18.41 23.31 -28.58
CA LYS A 184 18.74 24.60 -27.96
C LYS A 184 17.50 25.22 -27.31
N ASN A 185 16.37 25.25 -28.02
CA ASN A 185 15.10 25.73 -27.48
C ASN A 185 14.59 24.80 -26.37
N TYR A 186 14.67 23.47 -26.57
CA TYR A 186 14.22 22.50 -25.57
C TYR A 186 14.90 22.64 -24.20
N TYR A 187 16.21 22.90 -24.16
CA TYR A 187 16.95 23.00 -22.89
C TYR A 187 17.01 24.41 -22.29
N LEU A 188 16.95 25.46 -23.11
CA LEU A 188 17.14 26.84 -22.64
C LEU A 188 15.82 27.58 -22.37
N THR A 189 14.73 27.17 -23.01
CA THR A 189 13.44 27.83 -22.87
C THR A 189 12.71 27.32 -21.62
N PRO A 190 12.14 28.21 -20.79
CA PRO A 190 11.29 27.81 -19.67
C PRO A 190 10.17 26.88 -20.13
N ILE A 191 9.84 25.87 -19.32
CA ILE A 191 8.89 24.83 -19.70
C ILE A 191 7.51 25.42 -20.05
N GLY A 192 7.01 26.41 -19.30
CA GLY A 192 5.75 27.10 -19.60
C GLY A 192 5.72 27.73 -20.99
N GLU A 193 6.82 28.37 -21.41
CA GLU A 193 6.94 28.98 -22.74
C GLU A 193 7.12 27.96 -23.85
N LEU A 194 7.93 26.93 -23.61
CA LEU A 194 8.15 25.85 -24.58
C LEU A 194 6.82 25.16 -24.92
N GLN A 195 6.01 24.88 -23.91
CA GLN A 195 4.74 24.16 -24.05
C GLN A 195 3.69 24.96 -24.82
N LYS A 196 3.72 26.30 -24.74
CA LYS A 196 2.85 27.19 -25.54
C LYS A 196 3.10 27.07 -27.04
N GLN A 197 4.26 26.55 -27.46
CA GLN A 197 4.57 26.29 -28.87
C GLN A 197 3.84 25.04 -29.40
N TYR A 198 3.18 24.25 -28.54
CA TYR A 198 2.38 23.12 -28.98
C TYR A 198 1.16 23.58 -29.79
N PRO A 199 0.92 23.07 -31.02
CA PRO A 199 -0.17 23.55 -31.87
C PRO A 199 -1.58 23.48 -31.27
N TYR A 200 -1.79 22.59 -30.29
CA TYR A 200 -3.06 22.42 -29.59
C TYR A 200 -2.97 22.80 -28.11
N TYR A 201 -2.11 23.76 -27.76
CA TYR A 201 -1.87 24.19 -26.39
C TYR A 201 -3.16 24.61 -25.66
N ASP A 202 -3.96 25.49 -26.25
CA ASP A 202 -5.19 25.98 -25.60
C ASP A 202 -6.19 24.84 -25.36
N LYS A 203 -6.28 23.91 -26.31
CA LYS A 203 -7.14 22.73 -26.20
C LYS A 203 -6.72 21.84 -25.02
N ILE A 204 -5.44 21.46 -24.95
CA ILE A 204 -4.98 20.58 -23.86
C ILE A 204 -5.10 21.26 -22.49
N CYS A 205 -4.89 22.59 -22.41
CA CYS A 205 -5.12 23.35 -21.18
C CYS A 205 -6.59 23.28 -20.74
N SER A 206 -7.52 23.51 -21.66
CA SER A 206 -8.95 23.41 -21.36
C SER A 206 -9.36 22.00 -20.91
N GLU A 207 -8.75 20.96 -21.48
CA GLU A 207 -9.02 19.58 -21.10
C GLU A 207 -8.42 19.21 -19.74
N PHE A 208 -7.25 19.74 -19.39
CA PHE A 208 -6.72 19.64 -18.03
C PHE A 208 -7.70 20.26 -17.02
N GLU A 209 -8.23 21.45 -17.31
CA GLU A 209 -9.19 22.14 -16.45
C GLU A 209 -10.48 21.34 -16.28
N ILE A 210 -11.01 20.72 -17.33
CA ILE A 210 -12.20 19.84 -17.24
C ILE A 210 -11.96 18.69 -16.26
N VAL A 211 -10.80 18.02 -16.37
CA VAL A 211 -10.45 16.92 -15.45
C VAL A 211 -10.26 17.47 -14.03
N ASN A 212 -9.49 18.56 -13.86
CA ASN A 212 -9.25 19.17 -12.56
C ASN A 212 -10.56 19.58 -11.87
N ASN A 213 -11.49 20.21 -12.59
CA ASN A 213 -12.78 20.62 -12.07
C ASN A 213 -13.63 19.42 -11.62
N PHE A 214 -13.60 18.30 -12.35
CA PHE A 214 -14.27 17.08 -11.91
C PHE A 214 -13.66 16.55 -10.60
N PHE A 215 -12.33 16.54 -10.50
CA PHE A 215 -11.64 16.06 -9.30
C PHE A 215 -11.85 16.96 -8.08
N VAL A 216 -11.82 18.28 -8.26
CA VAL A 216 -12.07 19.26 -7.21
C VAL A 216 -13.52 19.19 -6.72
N ASN A 217 -14.49 19.20 -7.63
CA ASN A 217 -15.90 19.34 -7.25
C ASN A 217 -16.57 18.03 -6.82
N LYS A 218 -16.08 16.87 -7.26
CA LYS A 218 -16.72 15.58 -6.96
C LYS A 218 -15.83 14.62 -6.18
N ILE A 219 -14.59 14.43 -6.62
CA ILE A 219 -13.71 13.41 -6.03
C ILE A 219 -13.18 13.88 -4.68
N ALA A 220 -12.75 15.12 -4.56
CA ALA A 220 -12.18 15.60 -3.31
C ALA A 220 -13.19 15.57 -2.16
N ASP A 221 -14.44 15.98 -2.41
CA ASP A 221 -15.51 15.93 -1.42
C ASP A 221 -15.84 14.49 -1.01
N GLU A 222 -16.09 13.60 -1.98
CA GLU A 222 -16.49 12.21 -1.69
C GLU A 222 -15.43 11.41 -0.92
N PHE A 223 -14.15 11.66 -1.22
CA PHE A 223 -13.02 10.95 -0.62
C PHE A 223 -12.35 11.73 0.54
N GLY A 224 -12.81 12.96 0.84
CA GLY A 224 -12.25 13.79 1.89
C GLY A 224 -10.78 14.16 1.68
N VAL A 225 -10.41 14.51 0.44
CA VAL A 225 -9.05 14.93 0.08
C VAL A 225 -8.86 16.40 0.44
N ASP A 226 -7.77 16.70 1.15
CA ASP A 226 -7.43 18.10 1.47
C ASP A 226 -6.75 18.74 0.26
N ILE A 227 -7.51 19.55 -0.48
CA ILE A 227 -6.99 20.33 -1.62
C ILE A 227 -6.42 21.68 -1.15
N GLU A 228 -6.88 22.21 -0.02
CA GLU A 228 -6.51 23.54 0.47
C GLU A 228 -5.02 23.62 0.80
N LYS A 229 -4.40 22.51 1.22
CA LYS A 229 -2.93 22.45 1.39
C LYS A 229 -2.14 22.82 0.13
N TRP A 230 -2.73 22.68 -1.05
CA TRP A 230 -2.13 23.05 -2.34
C TRP A 230 -2.47 24.46 -2.79
N SER A 231 -3.37 25.15 -2.07
CA SER A 231 -3.79 26.51 -2.37
C SER A 231 -2.79 27.58 -1.91
N LEU A 232 -1.60 27.17 -1.43
CA LEU A 232 -0.57 28.05 -0.87
C LEU A 232 -0.47 29.37 -1.64
N ASN A 233 -0.90 30.41 -0.94
CA ASN A 233 -0.72 31.81 -1.27
C ASN A 233 0.72 32.03 -1.74
N LEU A 234 0.91 32.21 -3.05
CA LEU A 234 1.99 33.03 -3.56
C LEU A 234 1.72 34.45 -3.06
N LYS A 235 2.12 34.73 -1.81
CA LYS A 235 2.26 36.11 -1.35
C LYS A 235 3.16 36.78 -2.38
N LYS A 236 2.56 37.75 -3.08
CA LYS A 236 3.26 38.79 -3.82
C LYS A 236 4.31 39.38 -2.89
N GLU A 237 5.56 38.95 -3.04
CA GLU A 237 6.68 39.82 -2.67
C GLU A 237 6.67 40.93 -3.72
N LYS A 238 6.28 42.11 -3.24
CA LYS A 238 6.34 43.38 -3.97
C LYS A 238 7.79 43.79 -4.16
#